data_AF-A0A429FCJ7-F1
#
_entry.id   AF-A0A429FCJ7-F1
#
_cell.length_a   1.000
_cell.length_b   1.000
_cell.length_c   1.000
_cell.angle_alpha   90.00
_cell.angle_beta   90.00
_cell.angle_gamma   90.00
#
_symmetry.space_group_name_H-M   'P 1'
#
loop_
_entity.id
_entity.type
_entity.pdbx_description
1 polymer ?
#
loop_
_entity_poly.entity_id
_entity_poly.type
_entity_poly.pdbx_seq_one_letter_code
_entity_poly.pdbx_strand_id
1 'polypeptide(L)'
;MDDGITAAMRYKEIVGLARASAENLRDWEIGRADELEARLAEAHQAVADAAEREQRAVDRCTRWWKMAQHNVEGLSWLPDDEAPTPVPTARPGYLEKYLEEVKPSYQELVQAVLSLGWRAKRS
;
A
#
# COMPACT_ATOMS: atom_id res chain seq x y z
N MET A 1 -32.96 64.77 10.75
CA MET A 1 -32.32 64.86 12.07
C MET A 1 -31.70 63.52 12.31
N ASP A 2 -30.39 63.47 12.13
CA ASP A 2 -29.53 62.31 12.32
C ASP A 2 -29.41 62.08 13.83
N ASP A 3 -30.37 61.35 14.39
CA ASP A 3 -30.27 60.91 15.78
C ASP A 3 -29.37 59.69 15.79
N GLY A 4 -28.07 59.99 15.88
CA GLY A 4 -26.98 59.05 15.71
C GLY A 4 -27.19 57.82 16.56
N ILE A 5 -27.00 56.66 15.94
CA ILE A 5 -26.87 55.38 16.63
C ILE A 5 -25.98 55.61 17.86
N THR A 6 -26.57 55.49 19.05
CA THR A 6 -25.87 55.80 20.30
C THR A 6 -24.63 54.91 20.40
N ALA A 7 -23.55 55.41 21.02
CA ALA A 7 -22.32 54.64 21.18
C ALA A 7 -22.57 53.26 21.83
N ALA A 8 -23.57 53.17 22.71
CA ALA A 8 -24.02 51.92 23.33
C ALA A 8 -24.62 50.92 22.31
N MET A 9 -25.40 51.40 21.34
CA MET A 9 -25.97 50.54 20.28
C MET A 9 -24.88 50.01 19.34
N ARG A 10 -23.93 50.86 18.92
CA ARG A 10 -22.78 50.44 18.10
C ARG A 10 -21.92 49.41 18.82
N TYR A 11 -21.67 49.63 20.11
CA TYR A 11 -20.93 48.68 20.94
C TYR A 11 -21.64 47.32 21.00
N LYS A 12 -22.96 47.31 21.22
CA LYS A 12 -23.75 46.07 21.26
C LYS A 12 -23.70 45.31 19.92
N GLU A 13 -23.79 46.01 18.79
CA GLU A 13 -23.62 45.39 17.47
C GLU A 13 -22.23 44.76 17.29
N ILE A 14 -21.17 45.50 17.62
CA ILE A 14 -19.79 45.00 17.53
C ILE A 14 -19.61 43.75 18.40
N VAL A 15 -20.09 43.77 19.64
CA VAL A 15 -20.00 42.63 20.55
C VAL A 15 -20.81 41.44 20.03
N GLY A 16 -22.00 41.68 19.48
CA GLY A 16 -22.82 40.64 18.84
C GLY A 16 -22.10 39.99 17.66
N LEU A 17 -21.50 40.79 16.78
CA LEU A 17 -20.71 40.31 15.63
C LEU A 17 -19.46 39.54 16.05
N ALA A 18 -18.76 40.03 17.08
CA ALA A 18 -17.58 39.36 17.62
C ALA A 18 -17.95 38.00 18.22
N ARG A 19 -19.06 37.93 18.95
CA ARG A 19 -19.58 36.67 19.50
C ARG A 19 -19.96 35.67 18.40
N ALA A 20 -20.74 36.11 17.41
CA ALA A 20 -21.15 35.26 16.31
C ALA A 20 -19.94 34.75 15.49
N SER A 21 -18.96 35.61 15.24
CA SER A 21 -17.70 35.23 14.58
C SER A 21 -16.92 34.19 15.39
N ALA A 22 -16.87 34.32 16.72
CA ALA A 22 -16.19 33.37 17.58
C ALA A 22 -16.90 32.01 17.63
N GLU A 23 -18.24 32.00 17.62
CA GLU A 23 -19.04 30.76 17.53
C GLU A 23 -18.81 30.08 16.17
N ASN A 24 -18.89 30.83 15.06
CA ASN A 24 -18.61 30.31 13.72
C ASN A 24 -17.19 29.73 13.58
N LEU A 25 -16.19 30.39 14.18
CA LEU A 25 -14.81 29.91 14.14
C LEU A 25 -14.69 28.57 14.89
N ARG A 26 -15.29 28.45 16.07
CA ARG A 26 -15.27 27.19 16.84
C ARG A 26 -15.95 26.06 16.09
N ASP A 27 -17.11 26.32 15.49
CA ASP A 27 -17.84 25.31 14.71
C ASP A 27 -17.01 24.86 13.51
N TRP A 28 -16.33 25.81 12.85
CA TRP A 28 -15.40 25.50 11.76
C TRP A 28 -14.17 24.71 12.24
N GLU A 29 -13.57 25.07 13.38
CA GLU A 29 -12.42 24.37 13.95
C GLU A 29 -12.76 22.92 14.29
N ILE A 30 -13.94 22.68 14.89
CA ILE A 30 -14.43 21.33 15.20
C ILE A 30 -14.65 20.55 13.90
N GLY A 31 -15.39 21.10 12.93
CA GLY A 31 -15.62 20.43 11.66
C GLY A 31 -14.33 20.13 10.89
N ARG A 32 -13.34 21.03 11.00
CA ARG A 32 -12.02 20.84 10.39
C ARG A 32 -11.21 19.76 11.10
N ALA A 33 -11.30 19.67 12.43
CA ALA A 33 -10.67 18.60 13.20
C ALA A 33 -11.25 17.24 12.81
N ASP A 34 -12.59 17.12 12.76
CA ASP A 34 -13.28 15.89 12.37
C ASP A 34 -12.89 15.44 10.94
N GLU A 35 -12.83 16.37 9.99
CA GLU A 35 -12.38 16.08 8.61
C GLU A 35 -10.94 15.55 8.58
N LEU A 36 -10.04 16.18 9.34
CA LEU A 36 -8.64 15.77 9.39
C LEU A 36 -8.47 14.40 10.05
N GLU A 37 -9.22 14.12 11.12
CA GLU A 37 -9.23 12.82 11.78
C GLU A 37 -9.73 11.72 10.84
N ALA A 38 -10.81 11.96 10.10
CA ALA A 38 -11.32 11.02 9.11
C ALA A 38 -10.28 10.72 8.02
N ARG A 39 -9.63 11.77 7.48
CA ARG A 39 -8.58 11.63 6.46
C ARG A 39 -7.35 10.90 6.99
N LEU A 40 -6.98 11.12 8.24
CA LEU A 40 -5.87 10.43 8.89
C LEU A 40 -6.18 8.94 9.04
N ALA A 41 -7.41 8.62 9.47
CA ALA A 41 -7.86 7.23 9.59
C ALA A 41 -7.86 6.51 8.23
N GLU A 42 -8.37 7.15 7.18
CA GLU A 42 -8.32 6.62 5.81
C GLU A 42 -6.88 6.39 5.33
N ALA A 43 -5.98 7.35 5.57
CA ALA A 43 -4.58 7.24 5.19
C ALA A 43 -3.87 6.10 5.95
N HIS A 44 -4.12 5.96 7.26
CA HIS A 44 -3.57 4.85 8.05
C HIS A 44 -4.07 3.50 7.54
N GLN A 45 -5.36 3.39 7.22
CA GLN A 45 -5.91 2.16 6.66
C GLN A 45 -5.28 1.83 5.31
N ALA A 46 -5.14 2.81 4.41
CA ALA A 46 -4.52 2.61 3.10
C ALA A 46 -3.05 2.14 3.21
N VAL A 47 -2.30 2.66 4.18
CA VAL A 47 -0.92 2.21 4.47
C VAL A 47 -0.91 0.78 5.00
N ALA A 48 -1.81 0.44 5.94
CA ALA A 48 -1.92 -0.91 6.48
C ALA A 48 -2.25 -1.93 5.37
N ASP A 49 -3.23 -1.61 4.50
CA ASP A 49 -3.63 -2.46 3.38
C ASP A 49 -2.50 -2.62 2.35
N ALA A 50 -1.68 -1.58 2.14
CA ALA A 50 -0.52 -1.66 1.26
C ALA A 50 0.58 -2.57 1.84
N ALA A 51 0.88 -2.43 3.14
CA ALA A 51 1.85 -3.27 3.82
C ALA A 51 1.43 -4.75 3.86
N GLU A 52 0.15 -5.02 4.09
CA GLU A 52 -0.36 -6.39 4.07
C GLU A 52 -0.27 -7.01 2.66
N ARG A 53 -0.57 -6.25 1.61
CA ARG A 53 -0.41 -6.71 0.22
C ARG A 53 1.06 -6.99 -0.12
N GLU A 54 1.98 -6.14 0.33
CA GLU A 54 3.41 -6.34 0.18
C GLU A 54 3.87 -7.63 0.86
N GLN A 55 3.49 -7.84 2.12
CA GLN A 55 3.86 -9.05 2.85
C GLN A 55 3.32 -10.31 2.17
N ARG A 56 2.06 -10.28 1.72
CA ARG A 56 1.45 -11.41 0.97
C ARG A 56 2.20 -11.71 -0.33
N ALA A 57 2.67 -10.69 -1.04
CA ALA A 57 3.48 -10.87 -2.24
C ALA A 57 4.85 -11.50 -1.91
N VAL A 58 5.54 -10.99 -0.88
CA VAL A 58 6.84 -11.51 -0.42
C VAL A 58 6.72 -12.98 -0.01
N ASP A 59 5.69 -13.35 0.76
CA ASP A 59 5.46 -14.72 1.21
C ASP A 59 5.22 -15.67 0.03
N ARG A 60 4.45 -15.21 -0.96
CA ARG A 60 4.15 -16.00 -2.17
C ARG A 60 5.38 -16.20 -3.03
N CYS A 61 6.17 -15.14 -3.26
CA CYS A 61 7.43 -15.22 -4.00
C CYS A 61 8.43 -16.14 -3.30
N THR A 62 8.59 -16.00 -1.97
CA THR A 62 9.47 -16.84 -1.17
C THR A 62 9.08 -18.32 -1.24
N ARG A 63 7.78 -18.61 -1.22
CA ARG A 63 7.27 -19.99 -1.35
C ARG A 63 7.63 -20.60 -2.71
N TRP A 64 7.38 -19.88 -3.80
CA TRP A 64 7.73 -20.34 -5.14
C TRP A 64 9.24 -20.53 -5.30
N TRP A 65 10.03 -19.62 -4.76
CA TRP A 65 11.49 -19.71 -4.78
C TRP A 65 11.99 -20.97 -4.09
N LYS A 66 11.52 -21.25 -2.86
CA LYS A 66 11.87 -22.48 -2.14
C LYS A 66 11.48 -23.75 -2.90
N MET A 67 10.31 -23.74 -3.55
CA MET A 67 9.87 -24.86 -4.39
C MET A 67 10.75 -25.05 -5.63
N ALA A 68 11.25 -23.96 -6.22
CA ALA A 68 12.17 -24.00 -7.36
C ALA A 68 13.54 -24.53 -6.92
N GLN A 69 14.10 -24.00 -5.83
CA GLN A 69 15.37 -24.47 -5.25
C GLN A 69 15.34 -25.96 -4.95
N HIS A 70 14.29 -26.45 -4.28
CA HIS A 70 14.16 -27.88 -4.00
C HIS A 70 14.08 -28.74 -5.27
N ASN A 71 13.51 -28.21 -6.36
CA ASN A 71 13.43 -28.93 -7.63
C ASN A 71 14.83 -29.14 -8.25
N VAL A 72 15.73 -28.16 -8.06
CA VAL A 72 17.06 -28.14 -8.67
C VAL A 72 18.19 -28.60 -7.74
N GLU A 73 17.92 -28.85 -6.47
CA GLU A 73 18.89 -29.25 -5.43
C GLU A 73 19.78 -30.45 -5.82
N GLY A 74 19.26 -31.36 -6.66
CA GLY A 74 20.02 -32.51 -7.16
C GLY A 74 20.99 -32.20 -8.32
N LEU A 75 21.02 -30.96 -8.83
CA LEU A 75 21.81 -30.56 -9.98
C LEU A 75 23.13 -29.92 -9.52
N SER A 76 24.16 -30.74 -9.33
CA SER A 76 25.48 -30.31 -8.82
C SER A 76 26.23 -29.28 -9.67
N TRP A 77 25.80 -29.05 -10.91
CA TRP A 77 26.36 -28.04 -11.82
C TRP A 77 25.65 -26.68 -11.73
N LEU A 78 24.49 -26.62 -11.08
CA LEU A 78 23.75 -25.38 -10.87
C LEU A 78 24.22 -24.74 -9.56
N PRO A 79 24.69 -23.48 -9.58
CA PRO A 79 25.10 -22.80 -8.37
C PRO A 79 23.89 -22.49 -7.48
N ASP A 80 24.12 -22.43 -6.17
CA ASP A 80 23.13 -21.91 -5.23
C ASP A 80 22.88 -20.43 -5.54
N ASP A 81 21.63 -20.11 -5.84
CA ASP A 81 21.21 -18.75 -6.19
C ASP A 81 20.64 -18.02 -4.96
N GLU A 82 20.85 -16.71 -4.92
CA GLU A 82 20.39 -15.84 -3.83
C GLU A 82 18.85 -15.71 -3.84
N ALA A 83 18.28 -15.35 -2.69
CA ALA A 83 16.85 -15.09 -2.63
C ALA A 83 16.46 -13.92 -3.56
N PRO A 84 15.28 -13.98 -4.21
CA PRO A 84 14.85 -12.93 -5.11
C PRO A 84 14.72 -11.60 -4.37
N THR A 85 15.31 -10.55 -4.94
CA THR A 85 15.24 -9.19 -4.39
C THR A 85 14.13 -8.38 -5.08
N PRO A 86 13.49 -7.43 -4.38
CA PRO A 86 12.50 -6.56 -4.98
C PRO A 86 13.08 -5.73 -6.13
N VAL A 87 12.37 -5.65 -7.25
CA VAL A 87 12.77 -4.85 -8.41
C VAL A 87 12.24 -3.42 -8.24
N PRO A 88 13.09 -2.39 -8.11
CA PRO A 88 12.65 -1.01 -7.82
C PRO A 88 11.83 -0.36 -8.95
N THR A 89 11.98 -0.86 -10.17
CA THR A 89 11.31 -0.36 -11.38
C THR A 89 10.01 -1.11 -11.69
N ALA A 90 9.64 -2.11 -10.88
CA ALA A 90 8.39 -2.85 -11.06
C ALA A 90 7.18 -1.92 -10.89
N ARG A 91 6.17 -2.09 -11.74
CA ARG A 91 4.94 -1.29 -11.67
C ARG A 91 4.01 -1.90 -10.62
N PRO A 92 3.69 -1.21 -9.52
CA PRO A 92 2.89 -1.79 -8.43
C PRO A 92 1.50 -2.25 -8.90
N GLY A 93 0.90 -1.54 -9.86
CA GLY A 93 -0.41 -1.88 -10.42
C GLY A 93 -0.46 -3.18 -11.24
N TYR A 94 0.69 -3.80 -11.52
CA TYR A 94 0.78 -5.08 -12.24
C TYR A 94 1.12 -6.25 -11.33
N LEU A 95 1.06 -6.09 -10.01
CA LEU A 95 1.40 -7.16 -9.06
C LEU A 95 0.71 -8.49 -9.38
N GLU A 96 -0.61 -8.49 -9.58
CA GLU A 96 -1.36 -9.73 -9.87
C GLU A 96 -0.89 -10.38 -11.17
N LYS A 97 -0.65 -9.58 -12.20
CA LYS A 97 -0.11 -10.07 -13.47
C LYS A 97 1.26 -10.73 -13.28
N TYR A 98 2.15 -10.09 -12.53
CA TYR A 98 3.46 -10.68 -12.22
C TYR A 98 3.33 -11.98 -11.45
N LEU A 99 2.40 -12.07 -10.50
CA LEU A 99 2.16 -13.30 -9.72
C LEU A 99 1.55 -14.43 -10.58
N GLU A 100 0.74 -14.10 -11.58
CA GLU A 100 0.17 -15.06 -12.52
C GLU A 100 1.23 -15.67 -13.45
N GLU A 101 2.24 -14.89 -13.84
CA GLU A 101 3.35 -15.32 -14.70
C GLU A 101 4.30 -16.33 -14.01
N VAL A 102 4.35 -16.37 -12.67
CA VAL A 102 5.23 -17.28 -11.92
C VAL A 102 4.85 -18.75 -12.12
N LYS A 103 3.55 -19.08 -12.12
CA LYS A 103 3.10 -20.48 -12.18
C LYS A 103 3.48 -21.16 -13.50
N PRO A 104 3.23 -20.58 -14.69
CA PRO A 104 3.70 -21.15 -15.96
C PRO A 104 5.23 -21.33 -15.97
N SER A 105 5.98 -20.30 -15.53
CA SER A 105 7.45 -20.34 -15.49
C SER A 105 7.98 -21.47 -14.59
N TYR A 106 7.34 -21.67 -13.43
CA TYR A 106 7.66 -22.80 -12.55
C TYR A 106 7.36 -24.15 -13.20
N GLN A 107 6.24 -24.28 -13.92
CA GLN A 107 5.90 -25.52 -14.62
C GLN A 107 6.92 -25.85 -15.72
N GLU A 108 7.39 -24.84 -16.46
CA GLU A 108 8.46 -25.00 -17.44
C GLU A 108 9.76 -25.49 -16.79
N LEU A 109 10.16 -24.92 -15.65
CA LEU A 109 11.30 -25.41 -14.86
C LEU A 109 11.14 -26.89 -14.48
N VAL A 110 9.99 -27.27 -13.92
CA VAL A 110 9.73 -28.67 -13.53
C VAL A 110 9.86 -29.62 -14.73
N GLN A 111 9.30 -29.26 -15.88
CA GLN A 111 9.40 -30.08 -17.08
C GLN A 111 10.84 -30.20 -17.60
N ALA A 112 11.60 -29.10 -17.56
CA ALA A 112 13.00 -29.11 -17.95
C ALA A 112 13.82 -30.06 -17.06
N VAL A 113 13.67 -29.96 -15.73
CA VAL A 113 14.38 -30.83 -14.77
C VAL A 113 14.00 -32.30 -14.95
N LEU A 114 12.70 -32.60 -15.11
CA LEU A 114 12.25 -33.97 -15.39
C LEU A 114 12.87 -34.51 -16.69
N SER A 115 12.92 -33.70 -17.75
CA SER A 115 13.48 -34.10 -19.04
C SER A 115 14.98 -34.44 -18.95
N LEU A 116 15.73 -33.75 -18.08
CA LEU A 116 17.14 -34.05 -17.80
C LEU A 116 17.30 -35.39 -17.11
N GLY A 117 16.50 -35.67 -16.07
CA GLY A 117 16.50 -36.95 -15.37
C GLY A 117 16.18 -38.14 -16.28
N TRP A 118 15.23 -37.96 -17.22
CA TRP A 118 14.90 -38.97 -18.23
C TRP A 118 16.01 -39.23 -19.25
N ARG A 119 16.87 -38.24 -19.52
CA ARG A 119 18.03 -38.39 -20.41
C ARG A 119 19.19 -39.08 -19.71
N ALA A 120 19.46 -38.73 -18.44
CA ALA A 120 20.51 -39.37 -17.64
C ALA A 120 20.29 -40.87 -17.42
N LYS A 121 19.03 -41.36 -17.47
CA LYS A 121 18.70 -42.79 -17.34
C LYS A 121 18.84 -43.60 -18.64
N ARG A 122 19.00 -42.93 -19.80
CA ARG A 122 19.13 -43.56 -21.13
C ARG A 122 20.56 -43.59 -21.68
N SER A 123 21.49 -42.86 -21.07
CA SER A 123 22.94 -42.99 -21.28
C SER A 123 23.53 -44.04 -20.36
#